data_AF-A0A953XF37-F1
#
_entry.id   AF-A0A953XF37-F1
#
_cell.length_a   1.000
_cell.length_b   1.000
_cell.length_c   1.000
_cell.angle_alpha   90.00
_cell.angle_beta   90.00
_cell.angle_gamma   90.00
#
_symmetry.space_group_name_H-M   'P 1'
#
loop_
_entity.id
_entity.type
_entity.pdbx_description
1 polymer ?
#
loop_
_entity_poly.entity_id
_entity_poly.type
_entity_poly.pdbx_seq_one_letter_code
_entity_poly.pdbx_strand_id
1 'polypeptide(L)'
;MTDPTSGAAGGSPGGRGTVVVHPVFHDRALASRNPQTRLAEATALTAAIGLEVRDARVLWSSKANPSLLLGKGSAETVRQVVEDTAPEVVVVDAPLTPVQQR
;
A
#
# COMPACT_ATOMS: atom_id res chain seq x y z
N MET A 1 15.32 -26.58 41.07
CA MET A 1 13.93 -26.19 41.29
C MET A 1 13.49 -25.37 40.10
N THR A 2 13.14 -26.08 39.03
CA THR A 2 12.47 -25.56 37.86
C THR A 2 11.00 -25.34 38.20
N ASP A 3 10.47 -24.18 37.87
CA ASP A 3 9.15 -24.13 37.24
C ASP A 3 9.21 -23.14 36.06
N PRO A 4 8.74 -23.52 34.86
CA PRO A 4 8.79 -22.73 33.64
C PRO A 4 7.44 -22.06 33.33
N THR A 5 7.44 -21.24 32.27
CA THR A 5 6.25 -20.85 31.48
C THR A 5 5.34 -19.75 32.06
N SER A 6 5.49 -18.56 31.52
CA SER A 6 4.36 -17.79 31.00
C SER A 6 4.93 -16.92 29.89
N GLY A 7 4.57 -17.06 28.64
CA GLY A 7 3.54 -17.81 27.95
C GLY A 7 3.66 -17.26 26.54
N ALA A 8 3.72 -18.15 25.54
CA ALA A 8 3.84 -17.75 24.15
C ALA A 8 2.84 -16.64 23.83
N ALA A 9 3.34 -15.46 23.44
CA ALA A 9 2.54 -14.53 22.67
C ALA A 9 2.34 -15.22 21.32
N GLY A 10 1.27 -16.01 21.23
CA GLY A 10 0.86 -16.69 20.03
C GLY A 10 0.82 -15.67 18.90
N GLY A 11 1.59 -15.93 17.84
CA GLY A 11 1.38 -15.24 16.59
C GLY A 11 -0.07 -15.48 16.18
N SER A 12 -0.87 -14.43 16.16
CA SER A 12 -2.03 -14.46 15.26
C SER A 12 -1.46 -14.65 13.86
N PRO A 13 -2.01 -15.56 13.05
CA PRO A 13 -1.51 -15.82 11.71
C PRO A 13 -1.46 -14.48 10.98
N GLY A 14 -0.25 -14.08 10.59
CA GLY A 14 0.05 -12.77 10.02
C GLY A 14 -0.97 -12.47 8.94
N GLY A 15 -1.67 -11.34 9.09
CA GLY A 15 -2.53 -10.85 8.03
C GLY A 15 -1.68 -10.72 6.76
N ARG A 16 -2.29 -10.90 5.59
CA ARG A 16 -1.54 -10.83 4.35
C ARG A 16 -0.76 -9.53 4.30
N GLY A 17 0.56 -9.63 4.21
CA GLY A 17 1.44 -8.46 4.20
C GLY A 17 1.05 -7.53 3.08
N THR A 18 0.76 -6.27 3.37
CA THR A 18 0.15 -5.35 2.42
C THR A 18 0.88 -4.02 2.37
N VAL A 19 1.05 -3.50 1.16
CA VAL A 19 1.50 -2.12 0.93
C VAL A 19 0.34 -1.33 0.35
N VAL A 20 0.08 -0.13 0.88
CA VAL A 20 -0.96 0.77 0.36
C VAL A 20 -0.31 1.92 -0.39
N VAL A 21 -0.77 2.17 -1.62
CA VAL A 21 -0.28 3.30 -2.41
C VAL A 21 -1.43 4.17 -2.89
N HIS A 22 -1.28 5.49 -2.72
CA HIS A 22 -2.22 6.49 -3.22
C HIS A 22 -1.54 7.33 -4.31
N PRO A 23 -1.85 7.10 -5.60
CA PRO A 23 -1.26 7.86 -6.68
C PRO A 23 -1.90 9.25 -6.83
N VAL A 24 -1.06 10.27 -7.00
CA VAL A 24 -1.49 11.64 -7.26
C VAL A 24 -0.97 12.09 -8.61
N PHE A 25 -1.87 12.56 -9.46
CA PHE A 25 -1.58 13.04 -10.81
C PHE A 25 -1.75 14.56 -10.89
N HIS A 26 -0.86 15.24 -11.61
CA HIS A 26 -0.84 16.71 -11.65
C HIS A 26 -2.12 17.32 -12.24
N ASP A 27 -2.80 16.62 -13.15
CA ASP A 27 -4.08 17.03 -13.74
C ASP A 27 -5.29 16.80 -12.81
N ARG A 28 -5.19 15.85 -11.88
CA ARG A 28 -6.24 15.49 -10.92
C ARG A 28 -6.04 16.03 -9.51
N ALA A 29 -4.85 16.60 -9.23
CA ALA A 29 -4.49 17.11 -7.90
C ALA A 29 -5.35 18.29 -7.44
N LEU A 30 -5.98 19.03 -8.35
CA LEU A 30 -6.79 20.21 -8.03
C LEU A 30 -8.13 19.89 -7.36
N ALA A 31 -8.60 18.64 -7.41
CA ALA A 31 -9.94 18.27 -6.95
C ALA A 31 -9.99 17.51 -5.62
N SER A 32 -8.85 17.00 -5.12
CA SER A 32 -8.83 16.10 -3.96
C SER A 32 -8.22 16.76 -2.73
N ARG A 33 -8.91 16.60 -1.59
CA ARG A 33 -8.41 16.94 -0.25
C ARG A 33 -7.03 16.30 -0.04
N ASN A 34 -6.19 16.96 0.75
CA ASN A 34 -4.82 16.56 1.15
C ASN A 34 -4.51 15.07 0.90
N PRO A 35 -3.55 14.73 0.00
CA PRO A 35 -3.19 13.34 -0.32
C PRO A 35 -2.87 12.45 0.89
N GLN A 36 -2.36 13.03 1.98
CA GLN A 36 -2.11 12.29 3.21
C GLN A 36 -3.39 11.86 3.91
N THR A 37 -4.45 12.68 3.86
CA THR A 37 -5.76 12.31 4.39
C THR A 37 -6.36 11.14 3.60
N ARG A 38 -6.20 11.15 2.27
CA ARG A 38 -6.64 10.06 1.39
C ARG A 38 -5.87 8.78 1.67
N LEU A 39 -4.55 8.87 1.82
CA LEU A 39 -3.72 7.73 2.19
C LEU A 39 -4.16 7.14 3.55
N ALA A 40 -4.38 7.99 4.56
CA ALA A 40 -4.82 7.54 5.88
C ALA A 40 -6.17 6.81 5.85
N GLU A 41 -7.13 7.31 5.07
CA GLU A 41 -8.41 6.64 4.83
C GLU A 41 -8.21 5.28 4.15
N ALA A 42 -7.44 5.21 3.07
CA ALA A 42 -7.14 3.97 2.36
C ALA A 42 -6.43 2.93 3.25
N THR A 43 -5.49 3.36 4.09
CA THR A 43 -4.82 2.53 5.09
C THR A 43 -5.80 1.99 6.13
N ALA A 44 -6.67 2.84 6.68
CA ALA A 44 -7.68 2.43 7.65
C ALA A 44 -8.67 1.41 7.06
N LEU A 45 -9.11 1.63 5.81
CA LEU A 45 -9.99 0.69 5.10
C LEU A 45 -9.30 -0.64 4.81
N THR A 46 -8.02 -0.62 4.43
CA THR A 46 -7.20 -1.81 4.20
C THR A 46 -7.07 -2.63 5.47
N ALA A 47 -6.75 -1.99 6.60
CA ALA A 47 -6.69 -2.65 7.89
C ALA A 47 -8.07 -3.20 8.33
N ALA A 48 -9.15 -2.47 8.05
CA ALA A 48 -10.51 -2.89 8.39
C ALA A 48 -10.97 -4.17 7.67
N ILE A 49 -10.42 -4.46 6.48
CA ILE A 49 -10.68 -5.72 5.76
C ILE A 49 -9.73 -6.87 6.15
N GLY A 50 -8.93 -6.69 7.21
CA GLY A 50 -8.07 -7.73 7.78
C GLY A 50 -6.69 -7.87 7.13
N LEU A 51 -6.22 -6.85 6.40
CA LEU A 51 -4.88 -6.82 5.82
C LEU A 51 -3.87 -6.15 6.75
N GLU A 52 -2.65 -6.69 6.79
CA GLU A 52 -1.55 -6.14 7.59
C GLU A 52 -0.79 -5.08 6.78
N VAL A 53 -1.03 -3.80 7.06
CA VAL A 53 -0.35 -2.71 6.35
C VAL A 53 1.08 -2.56 6.86
N ARG A 54 2.06 -2.90 6.03
CA ARG A 54 3.50 -2.82 6.30
C ARG A 54 4.12 -1.48 5.90
N ASP A 55 3.59 -0.86 4.85
CA ASP A 55 4.02 0.46 4.36
C ASP A 55 2.84 1.14 3.64
N ALA A 56 2.82 2.47 3.66
CA ALA A 56 1.78 3.28 3.03
C ALA A 56 2.39 4.55 2.42
N ARG A 57 2.16 4.81 1.12
CA ARG A 57 2.77 5.96 0.42
C ARG A 57 1.85 6.72 -0.50
N VAL A 58 2.06 8.04 -0.52
CA VAL A 58 1.60 8.90 -1.62
C VAL A 58 2.63 8.83 -2.74
N LEU A 59 2.17 8.52 -3.96
CA LEU A 59 3.01 8.41 -5.15
C LEU A 59 2.70 9.52 -6.13
N TRP A 60 3.63 10.45 -6.31
CA TRP A 60 3.45 11.57 -7.25
C TRP A 60 3.84 11.16 -8.65
N SER A 61 2.95 11.38 -9.62
CA SER A 61 3.22 11.18 -11.04
C SER A 61 2.74 12.37 -11.86
N SER A 62 3.45 12.69 -12.95
CA SER A 62 3.07 13.79 -13.84
C SER A 62 1.75 13.51 -14.55
N LYS A 63 1.58 12.28 -15.03
CA LYS A 63 0.38 11.81 -15.74
C LYS A 63 0.21 10.30 -15.55
N ALA A 64 -1.03 9.82 -15.68
CA ALA A 64 -1.30 8.39 -15.66
C ALA A 64 -0.64 7.68 -16.84
N ASN A 65 0.08 6.59 -16.57
CA ASN A 65 0.64 5.71 -17.59
C ASN A 65 -0.41 4.66 -18.02
N PRO A 66 -0.70 4.48 -19.33
CA PRO A 66 -1.70 3.51 -19.77
C PRO A 66 -1.39 2.05 -19.40
N SER A 67 -0.11 1.70 -19.31
CA SER A 67 0.35 0.34 -18.99
C SER A 67 0.47 0.09 -17.49
N LEU A 68 1.01 1.04 -16.72
CA LEU A 68 1.35 0.82 -15.29
C LEU A 68 0.57 1.68 -14.30
N LEU A 69 -0.31 2.57 -14.77
CA LEU A 69 -0.89 3.70 -14.04
C LEU A 69 0.15 4.74 -13.57
N LEU A 70 1.27 4.28 -13.03
CA LEU A 70 2.38 5.06 -12.50
C LEU A 70 3.44 5.37 -13.57
N GLY A 71 4.06 6.55 -13.44
CA GLY A 71 5.32 6.85 -14.15
C GLY A 71 6.51 6.08 -13.58
N LYS A 72 7.61 6.03 -14.32
CA LYS A 72 8.81 5.23 -14.00
C LYS A 72 9.35 5.46 -12.59
N GLY A 73 9.43 6.72 -12.13
CA GLY A 73 9.95 7.04 -10.80
C GLY A 73 9.08 6.46 -9.67
N SER A 74 7.78 6.68 -9.73
CA SER A 74 6.83 6.12 -8.75
C SER A 74 6.80 4.59 -8.79
N ALA A 75 6.88 3.99 -9.98
CA ALA A 75 6.93 2.54 -10.14
C ALA A 75 8.20 1.94 -9.49
N GLU A 76 9.35 2.61 -9.66
CA GLU A 76 10.60 2.23 -9.00
C GLU A 76 10.51 2.36 -7.48
N THR A 77 9.86 3.41 -6.96
CA THR A 77 9.59 3.53 -5.52
C THR A 77 8.76 2.36 -5.00
N VAL A 78 7.71 1.96 -5.73
CA VAL A 78 6.89 0.79 -5.35
C VAL A 78 7.75 -0.48 -5.35
N ARG A 79 8.59 -0.66 -6.36
CA ARG A 79 9.50 -1.80 -6.45
C ARG A 79 10.38 -1.92 -5.21
N GLN A 80 11.02 -0.82 -4.80
CA GLN A 80 11.88 -0.80 -3.62
C GLN A 80 11.10 -1.14 -2.34
N VAL A 81 9.91 -0.56 -2.17
CA VAL A 81 9.05 -0.88 -1.02
C VAL A 81 8.65 -2.35 -1.00
N VAL A 82 8.33 -2.93 -2.15
CA VAL A 82 7.99 -4.36 -2.26
C VAL A 82 9.19 -5.24 -1.92
N GLU A 83 10.39 -4.87 -2.39
CA GLU A 83 11.63 -5.58 -2.06
C GLU A 83 11.95 -5.50 -0.55
N ASP A 84 11.74 -4.34 0.08
CA ASP A 84 12.01 -4.11 1.51
C ASP A 84 10.99 -4.76 2.45
N THR A 85 9.70 -4.80 2.03
CA THR A 85 8.59 -5.21 2.91
C THR A 85 8.00 -6.58 2.59
N ALA A 86 8.40 -7.17 1.46
CA ALA A 86 7.93 -8.46 0.95
C ALA A 86 6.40 -8.69 1.13
N PRO A 87 5.54 -7.78 0.62
CA PRO A 87 4.11 -7.89 0.77
C PRO A 87 3.54 -8.98 -0.16
N GLU A 88 2.42 -9.56 0.24
CA GLU A 88 1.62 -10.47 -0.59
C GLU A 88 0.70 -9.72 -1.55
N VAL A 89 0.32 -8.49 -1.18
CA VAL A 89 -0.57 -7.66 -2.00
C VAL A 89 -0.20 -6.19 -1.93
N VAL A 90 -0.37 -5.49 -3.05
CA VAL A 90 -0.29 -4.03 -3.12
C VAL A 90 -1.69 -3.49 -3.38
N VAL A 91 -2.18 -2.66 -2.46
CA VAL A 91 -3.45 -1.94 -2.60
C VAL A 91 -3.16 -0.60 -3.27
N VAL A 92 -3.82 -0.34 -4.39
CA VAL A 92 -3.73 0.93 -5.12
C VAL A 92 -5.03 1.70 -4.93
N ASP A 93 -5.01 2.82 -4.23
CA ASP A 93 -6.18 3.71 -4.04
C ASP A 93 -6.45 4.56 -5.30
N ALA A 94 -6.69 3.87 -6.42
CA ALA A 94 -7.11 4.44 -7.69
C ALA A 94 -7.74 3.36 -8.57
N PRO A 95 -8.64 3.74 -9.50
CA PRO A 95 -9.15 2.79 -10.49
C PRO A 95 -8.02 2.28 -11.39
N LEU A 96 -7.93 0.96 -11.53
CA LEU A 96 -7.00 0.28 -12.43
C LEU A 96 -7.77 -0.37 -13.59
N THR A 97 -7.29 -0.16 -14.81
CA THR A 97 -7.73 -0.93 -15.98
C THR A 97 -7.14 -2.35 -15.95
N PRO A 98 -7.73 -3.33 -16.67
CA PRO A 98 -7.21 -4.70 -16.69
C PRO A 98 -5.76 -4.83 -17.19
N VAL A 99 -5.29 -3.91 -18.03
CA VAL A 99 -3.89 -3.90 -18.48
C VAL A 99 -2.93 -3.43 -17.40
N GLN A 100 -3.39 -2.56 -16.49
CA GLN A 100 -2.59 -2.03 -15.37
C GLN A 100 -2.48 -2.98 -14.17
N GLN A 101 -3.30 -4.04 -14.13
CA GLN A 101 -3.29 -5.06 -13.07
C GLN A 101 -2.40 -6.28 -13.40
N ARG A 102 -1.76 -6.28 -14.59
CA ARG A 102 -0.92 -7.37 -15.09
C ARG A 102 0.55 -7.04 -14.89
#